data_AF-A0A6I4IM44-F1
#
_entry.id   AF-A0A6I4IM44-F1
#
_cell.length_a   1.000
_cell.length_b   1.000
_cell.length_c   1.000
_cell.angle_alpha   90.00
_cell.angle_beta   90.00
_cell.angle_gamma   90.00
#
_symmetry.space_group_name_H-M   'P 1'
#
loop_
_entity.id
_entity.type
_entity.pdbx_description
1 polymer ?
#
loop_
_entity_poly.entity_id
_entity_poly.type
_entity_poly.pdbx_seq_one_letter_code
_entity_poly.pdbx_strand_id
1 'polypeptide(L)' 'MTCAVLNQSTQKGWLNVKSEASTAAWPLGLCQMDIKAVVSGTSQHTETLTFQVIDGVTA' A
#
# COMPACT_ATOMS: atom_id res chain seq x y z
N MET A 1 -12.79 -16.19 9.60
CA MET A 1 -11.67 -15.28 9.34
C MET A 1 -12.18 -13.87 9.61
N THR A 2 -11.80 -13.24 10.71
CA THR A 2 -12.31 -11.92 11.12
C THR A 2 -11.22 -10.89 10.91
N CYS A 3 -11.41 -9.98 9.96
CA CYS A 3 -10.64 -8.74 9.91
C CYS A 3 -11.17 -7.79 10.99
N ALA A 4 -10.29 -7.30 11.86
CA ALA A 4 -10.62 -6.24 12.82
C ALA A 4 -10.33 -4.88 12.17
N VAL A 5 -11.23 -3.92 12.35
CA VAL A 5 -10.99 -2.53 11.92
C VAL A 5 -9.86 -1.95 12.75
N LEU A 6 -8.75 -1.61 12.11
CA LEU A 6 -7.63 -0.94 12.76
C LEU A 6 -8.00 0.53 13.01
N ASN A 7 -7.87 0.98 14.26
CA ASN A 7 -8.05 2.39 14.62
C ASN A 7 -6.77 3.17 14.29
N GLN A 8 -6.83 3.95 13.20
CA GLN A 8 -5.71 4.75 12.69
C GLN A 8 -5.17 5.76 13.71
N SER A 9 -5.99 6.25 14.64
CA SER A 9 -5.56 7.23 15.65
C SER A 9 -4.59 6.65 16.69
N THR A 10 -4.58 5.32 16.86
CA THR A 10 -3.75 4.63 17.86
C THR A 10 -2.53 3.91 17.28
N GLN A 11 -2.40 3.85 15.96
CA GLN A 11 -1.23 3.26 15.30
C GLN A 11 -0.18 4.32 15.00
N LYS A 12 0.98 4.23 15.67
CA LYS A 12 2.16 5.02 15.30
C LYS A 12 2.78 4.40 14.04
N GLY A 13 2.79 5.14 12.92
CA GLY A 13 3.53 4.77 11.70
C GLY A 13 2.69 4.21 10.55
N TRP A 14 1.55 4.82 10.22
CA TRP A 14 0.80 4.47 9.00
C TRP A 14 1.35 5.22 7.78
N LEU A 15 1.41 4.52 6.64
CA LEU A 15 1.67 5.10 5.33
C LEU A 15 0.44 4.88 4.45
N ASN A 16 -0.31 5.94 4.17
CA ASN A 16 -1.38 5.88 3.18
C ASN A 16 -0.78 5.99 1.78
N VAL A 17 -0.74 4.88 1.07
CA VAL A 17 -0.36 4.83 -0.34
C VAL A 17 -1.60 5.08 -1.18
N LYS A 18 -1.67 6.25 -1.83
CA LYS A 18 -2.71 6.59 -2.80
C LYS A 18 -2.08 6.74 -4.18
N SER A 19 -2.66 6.08 -5.17
CA SER A 19 -2.33 6.35 -6.57
C SER A 19 -3.17 7.52 -7.05
N GLU A 20 -2.53 8.59 -7.53
CA GLU A 20 -3.23 9.68 -8.24
C GLU A 20 -3.49 9.33 -9.71
N ALA A 21 -2.82 8.29 -10.23
CA ALA A 21 -3.06 7.74 -11.55
C ALA A 21 -4.16 6.66 -11.51
N SER A 22 -4.86 6.51 -12.63
CA SER A 22 -5.82 5.42 -12.81
C SER A 22 -5.15 4.06 -12.61
N THR A 23 -5.76 3.22 -11.77
CA THR A 23 -5.34 1.83 -11.56
C THR A 23 -5.95 0.87 -12.59
N ALA A 24 -6.73 1.37 -13.55
CA ALA A 24 -7.41 0.54 -14.56
C ALA A 24 -6.45 -0.28 -15.45
N ALA A 25 -5.20 0.15 -15.56
CA ALA A 25 -4.17 -0.56 -16.33
C ALA A 25 -3.27 -1.46 -15.48
N TRP A 26 -3.54 -1.59 -14.18
CA TRP A 26 -2.74 -2.47 -13.31
C TRP A 26 -2.98 -3.94 -13.68
N PRO A 27 -1.93 -4.78 -13.66
CA PRO A 27 -2.10 -6.21 -13.90
C PRO A 27 -3.08 -6.82 -12.89
N LEU A 28 -4.04 -7.62 -13.36
CA LEU A 28 -4.87 -8.41 -12.47
C LEU A 28 -4.04 -9.52 -11.80
N GLY A 29 -4.35 -9.83 -10.54
CA GLY A 29 -3.67 -10.87 -9.77
C GLY A 29 -2.76 -10.32 -8.67
N LEU A 30 -1.78 -11.13 -8.26
CA LEU A 30 -0.86 -10.78 -7.18
C LEU A 30 0.14 -9.73 -7.67
N CYS A 31 0.08 -8.54 -7.06
CA CYS A 31 0.97 -7.43 -7.34
C CYS A 31 1.90 -7.18 -6.14
N GLN A 32 3.08 -6.66 -6.44
CA GLN A 32 4.07 -6.24 -5.46
C GLN A 32 4.40 -4.77 -5.66
N MET A 33 4.49 -4.03 -4.57
CA MET A 33 5.03 -2.68 -4.53
C MET A 33 6.09 -2.57 -3.45
N ASP A 34 7.29 -2.18 -3.85
CA ASP A 34 8.35 -1.90 -2.89
C ASP A 34 8.22 -0.45 -2.39
N ILE A 35 8.20 -0.31 -1.07
CA ILE A 35 8.09 0.97 -0.39
C ILE A 35 9.46 1.30 0.18
N LYS A 36 9.98 2.47 -0.17
CA LYS A 36 11.27 2.97 0.33
C LYS A 36 11.05 4.30 1.06
N ALA A 37 11.38 4.33 2.35
CA ALA A 37 11.41 5.57 3.11
C ALA A 37 12.83 6.15 3.10
N VAL A 38 12.96 7.36 2.57
CA VAL A 38 14.23 8.09 2.49
C VAL A 38 14.15 9.34 3.35
N VAL A 39 15.11 9.52 4.25
CA VAL A 39 15.24 10.71 5.09
C VAL A 39 16.61 11.35 4.83
N SER A 40 16.62 12.61 4.41
CA SER A 40 17.84 13.35 4.08
C SER A 40 18.77 12.62 3.09
N GLY A 41 18.18 11.95 2.10
CA GLY A 41 18.92 11.21 1.06
C GLY A 41 19.32 9.78 1.44
N THR A 42 19.17 9.39 2.71
CA THR A 42 19.50 8.04 3.18
C THR A 42 18.25 7.16 3.25
N SER A 43 18.35 5.95 2.71
CA SER A 43 17.29 4.93 2.85
C SER A 43 17.23 4.48 4.31
N GLN A 44 16.14 4.81 4.99
CA GLN A 44 15.94 4.43 6.39
C GLN A 44 15.18 3.12 6.53
N HIS A 45 14.33 2.81 5.56
CA HIS A 45 13.50 1.63 5.60
C HIS A 45 13.08 1.21 4.20
N THR A 46 12.96 -0.10 4.01
CA THR A 46 12.41 -0.73 2.82
C THR A 46 11.44 -1.81 3.26
N GLU A 47 10.24 -1.80 2.69
CA GLU A 47 9.21 -2.80 2.92
C GLU A 47 8.66 -3.26 1.57
N THR A 48 8.19 -4.50 1.50
CA THR A 48 7.54 -5.02 0.30
C THR A 48 6.06 -5.24 0.59
N LEU A 49 5.21 -4.44 -0.05
CA LEU A 49 3.76 -4.60 0.02
C LEU A 49 3.30 -5.54 -1.08
N THR A 50 2.71 -6.67 -0.69
CA THR A 50 2.03 -7.57 -1.62
C THR A 50 0.52 -7.37 -1.48
N PHE A 51 -0.17 -7.15 -2.60
CA PHE A 51 -1.61 -6.94 -2.64
C PHE A 51 -2.22 -7.60 -3.89
N GLN A 52 -3.50 -7.92 -3.83
CA GLN A 52 -4.21 -8.52 -4.96
C GLN A 52 -5.01 -7.44 -5.70
N VAL A 53 -4.78 -7.32 -7.00
CA VAL A 53 -5.62 -6.53 -7.90
C VAL A 53 -6.70 -7.44 -8.46
N ILE A 54 -7.95 -7.10 -8.21
CA ILE A 54 -9.12 -7.78 -8.78
C ILE A 54 -9.94 -6.79 -9.57
N ASP A 55 -10.62 -7.28 -10.61
CA ASP A 55 -11.53 -6.46 -11.40
C ASP A 55 -12.72 -6.00 -10.53
N GLY A 56 -13.18 -4.76 -10.74
CA GLY A 56 -14.33 -4.20 -10.02
C GLY A 56 -14.06 -3.55 -8.65
N VAL A 57 -12.80 -3.34 -8.23
CA VAL A 57 -12.51 -2.46 -7.08
C VAL A 57 -12.79 -1.01 -7.50
N THR A 58 -14.01 -0.58 -7.24
CA THR A 58 -14.41 0.82 -7.35
C THR A 58 -14.09 1.53 -6.04
N ALA A 59 -13.57 2.76 -6.14
CA ALA A 59 -13.17 3.59 -5.01
C ALA A 59 -14.35 3.99 -4.11
#